data_AF-A0A1C6JJN7-F1
#
_entry.id   AF-A0A1C6JJN7-F1
#
_cell.length_a   1.000
_cell.length_b   1.000
_cell.length_c   1.000
_cell.angle_alpha   90.00
_cell.angle_beta   90.00
_cell.angle_gamma   90.00
#
_symmetry.space_group_name_H-M   'P 1'
#
loop_
_entity.id
_entity.type
_entity.pdbx_description
1 polymer ?
#
loop_
_entity_poly.entity_id
_entity_poly.type
_entity_poly.pdbx_seq_one_letter_code
_entity_poly.pdbx_strand_id
1 'polypeptide(L)'
;MPDQKRRKNFLYPRPKEGTDPTEQREFPYLPEAVNASFVIGGADAEAVPVKEGTPIPAPEPEPAEPPGKYPCPCCGHLTFPVPKEDALAYICPVCCWENDVFDPGEDDPSDENCGMTLRQGRENYQKWGAVREDLVRHARPPRPQERPKSGKIPS
;
A
#
# COMPACT_ATOMS: atom_id res chain seq x y z
N MET A 1 -15.21 -32.82 -24.55
CA MET A 1 -15.86 -32.88 -23.22
C MET A 1 -14.87 -33.57 -22.30
N PRO A 2 -14.46 -32.97 -21.16
CA PRO A 2 -15.29 -32.35 -20.11
C PRO A 2 -14.83 -30.90 -19.79
N ASP A 3 -15.32 -30.12 -18.85
CA ASP A 3 -16.60 -30.00 -18.13
C ASP A 3 -16.76 -28.51 -17.84
N GLN A 4 -17.96 -27.97 -18.06
CA GLN A 4 -18.26 -26.55 -18.11
C GLN A 4 -19.06 -26.18 -16.88
N LYS A 5 -18.41 -26.03 -15.73
CA LYS A 5 -18.99 -25.54 -14.46
C LYS A 5 -17.81 -25.09 -13.60
N ARG A 6 -17.66 -23.84 -13.18
CA ARG A 6 -18.65 -23.00 -12.50
C ARG A 6 -18.05 -21.59 -12.46
N ARG A 7 -18.33 -20.75 -13.47
CA ARG A 7 -17.98 -19.32 -13.42
C ARG A 7 -18.87 -18.70 -12.34
N LYS A 8 -18.27 -18.35 -11.19
CA LYS A 8 -18.95 -17.57 -10.16
C LYS A 8 -19.31 -16.22 -10.79
N ASN A 9 -20.59 -15.91 -10.76
CA ASN A 9 -21.18 -14.66 -11.23
C ASN A 9 -20.49 -13.48 -10.53
N PHE A 10 -19.63 -12.75 -11.24
CA PHE A 10 -19.33 -11.37 -10.89
C PHE A 10 -20.51 -10.53 -11.39
N LEU A 11 -21.19 -9.88 -10.44
CA LEU A 11 -22.38 -9.09 -10.65
C LEU A 11 -22.01 -7.76 -11.33
N TYR A 12 -21.65 -7.79 -12.61
CA TYR A 12 -21.70 -6.59 -13.44
C TYR A 12 -22.44 -6.92 -14.73
N PRO A 13 -23.55 -6.23 -15.03
CA PRO A 13 -24.27 -6.44 -16.28
C PRO A 13 -23.37 -6.02 -17.44
N ARG A 14 -23.34 -6.83 -18.51
CA ARG A 14 -22.69 -6.45 -19.77
C ARG A 14 -23.47 -5.28 -20.40
N PRO A 15 -22.81 -4.23 -20.92
CA PRO A 15 -23.49 -3.18 -21.66
C PRO A 15 -24.21 -3.76 -22.87
N LYS A 16 -25.46 -3.35 -23.10
CA LYS A 16 -26.21 -3.75 -24.30
C LYS A 16 -25.64 -2.99 -25.50
N GLU A 17 -25.27 -3.71 -26.54
CA GLU A 17 -24.76 -3.13 -27.78
C GLU A 17 -25.81 -2.18 -28.39
N GLY A 18 -25.40 -0.94 -28.70
CA GLY A 18 -26.24 0.07 -29.36
C GLY A 18 -26.85 1.16 -28.47
N THR A 19 -26.39 1.35 -27.24
CA THR A 19 -26.79 2.49 -26.41
C THR A 19 -26.01 3.75 -26.77
N ASP A 20 -26.71 4.89 -26.87
CA ASP A 20 -26.11 6.21 -27.09
C ASP A 20 -25.10 6.50 -25.97
N PRO A 21 -23.85 6.91 -26.29
CA PRO A 21 -22.82 7.16 -25.28
C PRO A 21 -23.20 8.22 -24.24
N THR A 22 -24.25 9.01 -24.47
CA THR A 22 -24.78 9.98 -23.48
C THR A 22 -25.72 9.36 -22.44
N GLU A 23 -26.22 8.13 -22.66
CA GLU A 23 -27.23 7.49 -21.80
C GLU A 23 -26.63 6.70 -20.62
N GLN A 24 -25.30 6.62 -20.50
CA GLN A 24 -24.61 5.89 -19.41
C GLN A 24 -24.24 6.75 -18.20
N ARG A 25 -24.80 7.97 -18.07
CA ARG A 25 -24.59 8.81 -16.88
C ARG A 25 -25.53 8.43 -15.73
N GLU A 26 -25.33 7.25 -15.15
CA GLU A 26 -26.00 6.83 -13.90
C GLU A 26 -25.41 7.47 -12.63
N PHE A 27 -24.90 8.71 -12.73
CA PHE A 27 -24.60 9.52 -11.54
C PHE A 27 -25.01 10.97 -11.81
N PRO A 28 -26.32 11.29 -11.74
CA PRO A 28 -26.82 12.64 -12.01
C PRO A 28 -26.31 13.71 -11.02
N TYR A 29 -25.57 13.30 -9.99
CA TYR A 29 -25.08 14.15 -8.91
C TYR A 29 -23.55 14.20 -8.78
N LEU A 30 -22.79 13.47 -9.62
CA LEU A 30 -21.34 13.64 -9.66
C LEU A 30 -21.00 14.71 -10.71
N PRO A 31 -20.44 15.86 -10.32
CA PRO A 31 -19.93 16.80 -11.30
C PRO A 31 -18.78 16.16 -12.09
N GLU A 32 -18.63 16.54 -13.35
CA GLU A 32 -17.41 16.25 -14.08
C GLU A 32 -16.24 16.94 -13.38
N ALA A 33 -15.28 16.17 -12.87
CA ALA A 33 -14.06 16.71 -12.34
C ALA A 33 -13.22 17.26 -13.51
N VAL A 34 -13.27 18.58 -13.69
CA VAL A 34 -12.27 19.29 -14.49
C VAL A 34 -11.13 19.67 -13.55
N ASN A 35 -9.92 19.24 -13.88
CA ASN A 35 -8.72 19.61 -13.14
C ASN A 35 -8.38 21.07 -13.47
N ALA A 36 -9.10 22.03 -12.89
CA ALA A 36 -8.67 23.41 -12.91
C ALA A 36 -7.56 23.55 -11.87
N SER A 37 -6.33 23.78 -12.35
CA SER A 37 -5.15 24.00 -11.53
C SER A 37 -5.33 25.28 -10.70
N PHE A 38 -5.92 25.17 -9.51
CA PHE A 38 -6.01 26.27 -8.56
C PHE A 38 -5.60 25.80 -7.17
N VAL A 39 -4.72 26.59 -6.53
CA VAL A 39 -4.36 26.41 -5.12
C VAL A 39 -5.46 27.08 -4.31
N ILE A 40 -6.11 26.34 -3.41
CA ILE A 40 -7.01 26.90 -2.41
C ILE A 40 -6.16 27.62 -1.36
N GLY A 41 -5.83 28.88 -1.62
CA GLY A 41 -5.35 29.82 -0.61
C GLY A 41 -6.54 30.33 0.22
N GLY A 42 -6.33 30.53 1.53
CA GLY A 42 -7.34 30.97 2.48
C GLY A 42 -8.15 32.20 2.03
N ALA A 43 -9.31 32.36 2.67
CA ALA A 43 -10.54 33.04 2.21
C ALA A 43 -10.48 34.53 1.81
N ASP A 44 -9.31 35.12 1.60
CA ASP A 44 -9.14 36.56 1.43
C ASP A 44 -8.01 36.96 0.46
N ALA A 45 -7.42 36.02 -0.28
CA ALA A 45 -6.48 36.34 -1.36
C ALA A 45 -7.16 36.29 -2.75
N GLU A 46 -7.08 37.38 -3.52
CA GLU A 46 -7.47 37.38 -4.93
C GLU A 46 -6.68 36.33 -5.72
N ALA A 47 -7.39 35.62 -6.60
CA ALA A 47 -6.86 34.62 -7.50
C ALA A 47 -5.87 35.24 -8.51
N VAL A 48 -4.58 35.17 -8.20
CA VAL A 48 -3.51 35.56 -9.13
C VAL A 48 -3.23 34.42 -10.11
N PRO A 49 -3.18 34.68 -11.44
CA PRO A 49 -2.80 33.66 -12.41
C PRO A 49 -1.35 33.26 -12.21
N VAL A 50 -1.12 31.96 -11.97
CA VAL A 50 0.23 31.39 -11.88
C VAL A 50 0.85 31.42 -13.28
N LYS A 51 1.97 32.15 -13.44
CA LYS A 51 2.74 32.12 -14.69
C LYS A 51 3.30 30.71 -14.88
N GLU A 52 2.98 30.09 -16.02
CA GLU A 52 3.59 28.83 -16.46
C GLU A 52 5.12 28.94 -16.39
N GLY A 53 5.76 27.95 -15.76
CA GLY A 53 7.22 27.85 -15.71
C GLY A 53 7.88 28.29 -14.40
N THR A 54 7.12 28.58 -13.34
CA THR A 54 7.74 28.67 -12.00
C THR A 54 8.10 27.26 -11.53
N PRO A 55 9.39 26.93 -11.30
CA PRO A 55 9.75 25.62 -10.77
C PRO A 55 9.13 25.45 -9.40
N ILE A 56 8.40 24.36 -9.18
CA ILE A 56 7.96 23.98 -7.83
C ILE A 56 9.26 23.80 -7.02
N PRO A 57 9.47 24.56 -5.93
CA PRO A 57 10.63 24.35 -5.08
C PRO A 57 10.64 22.89 -4.62
N ALA A 58 11.79 22.25 -4.71
CA ALA A 58 11.93 20.87 -4.25
C ALA A 58 11.39 20.80 -2.81
N PRO A 59 10.55 19.80 -2.48
CA PRO A 59 10.03 19.66 -1.14
C PRO A 59 11.22 19.62 -0.18
N GLU A 60 11.14 20.43 0.89
CA GLU A 60 12.13 20.41 1.95
C GLU A 60 12.25 18.97 2.46
N PRO A 61 13.46 18.50 2.82
CA PRO A 61 13.63 17.13 3.29
C PRO A 61 12.82 16.95 4.58
N GLU A 62 11.73 16.19 4.47
CA GLU A 62 10.92 15.73 5.59
C GLU A 62 11.84 15.22 6.71
N PRO A 63 11.61 15.62 7.98
CA PRO A 63 12.43 15.19 9.09
C PRO A 63 12.46 13.65 9.14
N ALA A 64 13.67 13.09 9.25
CA ALA A 64 13.84 11.64 9.23
C ALA A 64 13.06 10.98 10.37
N GLU A 65 12.02 10.23 10.01
CA GLU A 65 11.25 9.38 10.92
C GLU A 65 12.18 8.57 11.85
N PRO A 66 11.95 8.59 13.17
CA PRO A 66 12.79 7.87 14.12
C PRO A 66 12.78 6.36 13.80
N PRO A 67 13.91 5.65 14.00
CA PRO A 67 13.97 4.22 13.71
C PRO A 67 12.97 3.44 14.58
N GLY A 68 12.34 2.45 13.97
CA GLY A 68 11.46 1.52 14.67
C GLY A 68 12.15 0.80 15.82
N LYS A 69 11.38 0.40 16.83
CA LYS A 69 11.88 -0.27 18.04
C LYS A 69 11.36 -1.70 18.17
N TYR A 70 10.30 -2.03 17.44
CA TYR A 70 9.60 -3.30 17.53
C TYR A 70 9.83 -4.13 16.26
N PRO A 71 9.96 -5.47 16.39
CA PRO A 71 10.30 -6.33 15.28
C PRO A 71 9.11 -6.49 14.32
N CYS A 72 9.38 -6.43 13.02
CA CYS A 72 8.42 -6.89 12.02
C CYS A 72 8.21 -8.42 12.19
N PRO A 73 6.96 -8.91 12.23
CA PRO A 73 6.69 -10.32 12.40
C PRO A 73 7.28 -11.16 11.26
N CYS A 74 7.37 -10.63 10.04
CA CYS A 74 7.90 -11.33 8.87
C CYS A 74 9.44 -11.36 8.86
N CYS A 75 10.11 -10.20 8.77
CA CYS A 75 11.57 -10.16 8.56
C CYS A 75 12.40 -10.04 9.85
N GLY A 76 11.78 -9.83 11.01
CA GLY A 76 12.45 -9.71 12.31
C GLY A 76 13.23 -8.41 12.55
N HIS A 77 13.31 -7.50 11.57
CA HIS A 77 13.98 -6.21 11.75
C HIS A 77 13.12 -5.24 12.58
N LEU A 78 13.77 -4.45 13.43
CA LEU A 78 13.17 -3.46 14.30
C LEU A 78 12.71 -2.26 13.49
N THR A 79 11.51 -2.34 12.90
CA THR A 79 10.99 -1.36 11.93
C THR A 79 9.67 -0.76 12.34
N PHE A 80 8.96 -1.38 13.28
CA PHE A 80 7.68 -0.89 13.75
C PHE A 80 7.92 0.22 14.80
N PRO A 81 7.22 1.36 14.70
CA PRO A 81 7.35 2.47 15.65
C PRO A 81 6.66 2.17 16.99
N VAL A 82 5.67 1.28 16.98
CA VAL A 82 4.84 0.84 18.12
C VAL A 82 4.79 -0.70 18.17
N PRO A 83 4.31 -1.32 19.27
CA PRO A 83 4.10 -2.77 19.33
C PRO A 83 3.26 -3.30 18.16
N LYS A 84 3.41 -4.60 17.84
CA LYS A 84 2.71 -5.25 16.72
C LYS A 84 1.19 -5.07 16.83
N GLU A 85 0.67 -5.17 18.04
CA GLU A 85 -0.76 -5.12 18.36
C GLU A 85 -1.36 -3.74 18.08
N ASP A 86 -0.53 -2.69 18.10
CA ASP A 86 -0.92 -1.29 17.86
C ASP A 86 -0.55 -0.78 16.46
N ALA A 87 0.25 -1.54 15.71
CA ALA A 87 0.77 -1.15 14.40
C ALA A 87 -0.22 -1.49 13.26
N LEU A 88 -1.45 -1.00 13.34
CA LEU A 88 -2.53 -1.27 12.38
C LEU A 88 -2.10 -1.03 10.93
N ALA A 89 -2.14 -2.09 10.10
CA ALA A 89 -1.82 -2.02 8.67
C ALA A 89 -0.46 -1.37 8.36
N TYR A 90 0.48 -1.39 9.32
CA TYR A 90 1.79 -0.80 9.11
C TYR A 90 2.62 -1.66 8.16
N ILE A 91 3.14 -1.04 7.10
CA ILE A 91 3.95 -1.74 6.10
C ILE A 91 5.43 -1.67 6.49
N CYS A 92 6.06 -2.83 6.69
CA CYS A 92 7.49 -2.89 6.95
C CYS A 92 8.29 -2.37 5.76
N PRO A 93 9.13 -1.32 5.89
CA PRO A 93 9.92 -0.80 4.78
C PRO A 93 11.04 -1.74 4.32
N VAL A 94 11.36 -2.77 5.12
CA VAL A 94 12.43 -3.72 4.81
C VAL A 94 11.94 -4.88 3.96
N CYS A 95 10.73 -5.39 4.21
CA CYS A 95 10.22 -6.57 3.51
C CYS A 95 8.86 -6.36 2.84
N CYS A 96 8.20 -5.23 3.05
CA CYS A 96 6.86 -4.92 2.58
C CYS A 96 5.74 -5.83 3.12
N TRP A 97 5.95 -6.49 4.26
CA TRP A 97 4.86 -7.14 4.99
C TRP A 97 3.95 -6.07 5.61
N GLU A 98 2.65 -6.16 5.35
CA GLU A 98 1.63 -5.32 5.97
C GLU A 98 1.15 -5.97 7.26
N ASN A 99 1.14 -5.21 8.36
CA ASN A 99 0.86 -5.79 9.67
C ASN A 99 -0.62 -6.10 9.88
N ASP A 100 -0.91 -7.39 10.01
CA ASP A 100 -2.18 -7.94 10.44
C ASP A 100 -2.21 -8.01 11.97
N VAL A 101 -2.97 -7.10 12.59
CA VAL A 101 -3.08 -7.02 14.05
C VAL A 101 -3.93 -8.13 14.67
N PHE A 102 -4.72 -8.83 13.85
CA PHE A 102 -5.52 -9.95 14.33
C PHE A 102 -4.70 -11.22 14.53
N ASP A 103 -3.45 -11.20 14.06
CA ASP A 103 -2.44 -12.25 14.23
C ASP A 103 -3.02 -13.64 13.92
N PRO A 104 -3.42 -13.89 12.66
CA PRO A 104 -4.19 -15.09 12.31
C PRO A 104 -3.43 -16.39 12.64
N GLY A 105 -2.10 -16.34 12.68
CA GLY A 105 -1.23 -17.49 12.89
C GLY A 105 -0.11 -17.54 11.85
N GLU A 106 0.85 -18.45 12.03
CA GLU A 106 1.98 -18.59 11.10
C GLU A 106 1.55 -19.18 9.74
N ASP A 107 0.57 -20.09 9.77
CA ASP A 107 0.06 -20.86 8.63
C ASP A 107 -1.32 -20.40 8.15
N ASP A 108 -1.92 -19.43 8.84
CA ASP A 108 -3.23 -18.88 8.51
C ASP A 108 -3.08 -17.68 7.56
N PRO A 109 -4.03 -17.47 6.64
CA PRO A 109 -3.95 -16.40 5.64
C PRO A 109 -4.15 -15.03 6.30
N SER A 110 -3.29 -14.07 5.96
CA SER A 110 -3.48 -12.66 6.35
C SER A 110 -4.32 -11.92 5.32
N ASP A 111 -5.33 -11.18 5.79
CA ASP A 111 -6.23 -10.42 4.93
C ASP A 111 -5.50 -9.22 4.27
N GLU A 112 -4.59 -8.57 5.01
CA GLU A 112 -3.77 -7.45 4.55
C GLU A 112 -2.77 -7.87 3.46
N ASN A 113 -2.31 -9.12 3.50
CA ASN A 113 -1.29 -9.64 2.57
C ASN A 113 -1.90 -10.48 1.43
N CYS A 114 -3.15 -10.18 1.04
CA CYS A 114 -3.88 -10.87 -0.04
C CYS A 114 -3.99 -12.39 0.17
N GLY A 115 -4.15 -12.84 1.41
CA GLY A 115 -4.24 -14.25 1.78
C GLY A 115 -2.89 -14.98 1.87
N MET A 116 -1.76 -14.26 1.82
CA MET A 116 -0.44 -14.82 2.08
C MET A 116 -0.29 -15.17 3.56
N THR A 117 0.26 -16.33 3.87
CA THR A 117 0.59 -16.72 5.25
C THR A 117 1.90 -16.07 5.70
N LEU A 118 2.08 -15.91 7.01
CA LEU A 118 3.32 -15.34 7.55
C LEU A 118 4.54 -16.20 7.17
N ARG A 119 4.40 -17.53 7.21
CA ARG A 119 5.45 -18.48 6.74
C ARG A 119 5.87 -18.17 5.30
N GLN A 120 4.91 -18.02 4.39
CA GLN A 120 5.19 -17.73 2.99
C GLN A 120 5.89 -16.37 2.85
N GLY A 121 5.47 -15.38 3.63
CA GLY A 121 6.14 -14.07 3.70
C GLY A 121 7.60 -14.17 4.11
N ARG A 122 7.92 -14.97 5.14
CA ARG A 122 9.31 -15.23 5.59
C ARG A 122 10.16 -15.86 4.49
N GLU A 123 9.66 -16.93 3.88
CA GLU A 123 10.33 -17.64 2.80
C GLU A 123 10.60 -16.71 1.60
N ASN A 124 9.61 -15.90 1.24
CA ASN A 124 9.73 -14.92 0.16
C ASN A 124 10.76 -13.85 0.49
N TYR A 125 10.76 -13.32 1.72
CA TYR A 125 11.75 -12.35 2.16
C TYR A 125 13.18 -12.92 2.09
N GLN A 126 13.38 -14.17 2.52
CA GLN A 126 14.68 -14.84 2.40
C GLN A 126 15.13 -15.00 0.95
N LYS A 127 14.17 -15.24 0.04
CA LYS A 127 14.43 -15.46 -1.39
C LYS A 127 14.67 -14.16 -2.18
N TRP A 128 13.89 -13.11 -1.93
CA TRP A 128 13.83 -11.91 -2.75
C TRP A 128 14.20 -10.62 -2.02
N GLY A 129 14.27 -10.64 -0.69
CA GLY A 129 14.38 -9.42 0.12
C GLY A 129 13.06 -8.67 0.31
N ALA A 130 11.94 -9.22 -0.16
CA ALA A 130 10.59 -8.71 0.04
C ALA A 130 9.57 -9.86 0.09
N VAL A 131 8.38 -9.62 0.63
CA VAL A 131 7.31 -10.62 0.73
C VAL A 131 6.74 -11.04 -0.63
N ARG A 132 6.97 -10.23 -1.66
CA ARG A 132 6.63 -10.50 -3.06
C ARG A 132 7.72 -9.94 -3.98
N GLU A 133 7.96 -10.63 -5.09
CA GLU A 133 8.98 -10.24 -6.08
C GLU A 133 8.72 -8.85 -6.69
N ASP A 134 7.46 -8.50 -6.93
CA ASP A 134 7.09 -7.20 -7.51
C ASP A 134 7.27 -6.01 -6.54
N LEU A 135 7.41 -6.29 -5.25
CA LEU A 135 7.60 -5.29 -4.20
C LEU A 135 9.08 -5.01 -3.89
N VAL A 136 10.02 -5.77 -4.46
CA VAL A 136 11.47 -5.61 -4.20
C VAL A 136 11.96 -4.18 -4.45
N ARG A 137 11.40 -3.49 -5.45
CA ARG A 137 11.77 -2.10 -5.77
C ARG A 137 11.37 -1.08 -4.69
N HIS A 138 10.43 -1.44 -3.82
CA HIS A 138 9.91 -0.61 -2.73
C HIS A 138 10.52 -0.99 -1.38
N ALA A 139 11.01 -2.22 -1.28
CA ALA A 139 11.79 -2.67 -0.14
C ALA A 139 13.16 -1.98 -0.12
N ARG A 140 13.70 -1.80 1.08
CA ARG A 140 15.07 -1.31 1.29
C ARG A 140 15.84 -2.23 2.21
N PRO A 141 17.19 -2.24 2.14
CA PRO A 141 17.98 -2.93 3.16
C PRO A 141 17.70 -2.36 4.56
N PRO A 142 17.79 -3.21 5.60
CA PRO A 142 17.67 -2.76 6.99
C PRO A 142 18.82 -1.84 7.35
N ARG A 143 18.51 -0.74 8.05
CA ARG A 143 19.52 0.16 8.63
C ARG A 143 20.26 -0.58 9.74
N PRO A 144 21.52 -0.21 10.07
CA PRO A 144 22.27 -0.85 11.14
C PRO A 144 21.54 -0.92 12.48
N GLN A 145 20.78 0.12 12.82
CA GLN A 145 20.01 0.22 14.07
C GLN A 145 18.76 -0.69 14.10
N GLU A 146 18.27 -1.10 12.93
CA GLU A 146 17.08 -1.95 12.78
C GLU A 146 17.42 -3.45 12.91
N ARG A 147 18.72 -3.80 12.96
CA ARG A 147 19.16 -5.19 13.07
C ARG A 147 18.99 -5.67 14.52
N PRO A 148 18.30 -6.80 14.76
CA PRO A 148 18.13 -7.33 16.10
C PRO A 148 19.48 -7.74 16.71
N LYS A 149 19.72 -7.33 17.97
CA LYS A 149 20.99 -7.57 18.68
C LYS A 149 21.31 -9.05 18.91
N SER A 150 20.29 -9.91 18.93
CA SER A 150 20.42 -11.35 19.16
C SER A 150 20.67 -12.17 17.88
N GLY A 151 20.69 -11.54 16.71
CA GLY A 151 21.01 -12.19 15.42
C GLY A 151 20.01 -13.24 14.94
N LYS A 152 18.94 -13.54 15.69
CA LYS A 152 17.90 -14.48 15.26
C LYS A 152 16.84 -13.73 14.47
N ILE A 153 16.98 -13.75 13.15
CA ILE A 153 15.87 -13.51 12.24
C ILE A 153 14.93 -14.71 12.40
N PRO A 154 13.63 -14.52 12.71
CA PRO A 154 12.69 -15.62 12.83
C PRO A 154 12.67 -16.41 11.52
N SER A 155 13.04 -17.70 11.63
CA SER A 155 13.14 -18.66 10.53
C SER A 155 11.77 -19.06 10.01
#